data_AF-A0AA46YGD7-F1
#
_entry.id   AF-A0AA46YGD7-F1
#
_cell.length_a   1.000
_cell.length_b   1.000
_cell.length_c   1.000
_cell.angle_alpha   90.00
_cell.angle_beta   90.00
_cell.angle_gamma   90.00
#
_symmetry.space_group_name_H-M   'P 1'
#
loop_
_entity.id
_entity.type
_entity.pdbx_description
1 polymer ?
#
loop_
_entity_poly.entity_id
_entity_poly.type
_entity_poly.pdbx_seq_one_letter_code
_entity_poly.pdbx_strand_id
1 'polypeptide(L)'
;MAKDKKEIPFWAATGHKKPVTRRDFLSAGIIPFAANVFVPNWVSLMLGNNAQAADCPVPASLIPMVTVSLSGGAAMAANYVPQNAARQPIATYSKLGLGNNQVPIERAFGNSPWAGNGISKFLAGIKAGANATTMAKTAFIGFCVDSQNDTNQNKFDVSGAVTKAGLVGANIPNMGNRNTRTGMNQAAGFAPPPAPLVVKNYSSLLTSIGYSASIGTALNASQKNSLVKLMSNLTESQTRKIASLDGGSTVKTVLDCAGIKNVDVLAAGASVVDPRSNTTFANVWGINANTANTNRELLFGSMLYNTLLGQAGAANIELGGYDYHDGTRTSGDRRDLDAGTEVGRMLQSAAVLGKPLMIMVVSDGSVYSDASEARDAGWAGDRGHGVAYLFYFDPKGRPAVSDYQVGQFNDNQASDPKFVTGSNPELVAAAVFANWCQANKRMDLFDKVGGRILDTSQLAQVIKVA
;
A
#
# COMPACT_ATOMS: atom_id res chain seq x y z
N MET A 1 0.87 9.88 76.01
CA MET A 1 0.63 8.95 74.88
C MET A 1 -0.56 9.48 74.08
N ALA A 2 -0.30 10.24 73.02
CA ALA A 2 -1.36 10.68 72.09
C ALA A 2 -1.57 9.58 71.04
N LYS A 3 -2.80 9.09 70.91
CA LYS A 3 -3.18 8.11 69.88
C LYS A 3 -3.28 8.81 68.53
N ASP A 4 -2.46 8.39 67.57
CA ASP A 4 -2.58 8.77 66.16
C ASP A 4 -3.98 8.41 65.64
N LYS A 5 -4.75 9.43 65.27
CA LYS A 5 -5.99 9.27 64.53
C LYS A 5 -5.62 8.75 63.14
N LYS A 6 -5.95 7.49 62.84
CA LYS A 6 -5.90 6.97 61.46
C LYS A 6 -6.89 7.76 60.62
N GLU A 7 -6.39 8.69 59.82
CA GLU A 7 -7.19 9.38 58.82
C GLU A 7 -7.74 8.37 57.81
N ILE A 8 -9.06 8.41 57.61
CA ILE A 8 -9.73 7.60 56.60
C ILE A 8 -9.34 8.20 55.23
N PRO A 9 -8.75 7.42 54.32
CA PRO A 9 -8.37 7.93 53.01
C PRO A 9 -9.58 8.52 52.27
N PHE A 10 -9.39 9.66 51.63
CA PHE A 10 -10.45 10.44 50.98
C PHE A 10 -11.37 9.60 50.07
N TRP A 11 -10.80 8.66 49.32
CA TRP A 11 -11.57 7.76 48.44
C TRP A 11 -12.55 6.85 49.20
N ALA A 12 -12.19 6.41 50.41
CA ALA A 12 -13.06 5.61 51.27
C ALA A 12 -14.15 6.47 51.93
N ALA A 13 -13.82 7.73 52.26
CA ALA A 13 -14.77 8.70 52.80
C ALA A 13 -15.85 9.14 51.77
N THR A 14 -15.52 9.13 50.48
CA THR A 14 -16.44 9.50 49.38
C THR A 14 -17.13 8.29 48.72
N GLY A 15 -17.01 7.09 49.28
CA GLY A 15 -17.65 5.88 48.74
C GLY A 15 -17.08 5.36 47.41
N HIS A 16 -15.89 5.80 47.01
CA HIS A 16 -15.22 5.34 45.79
C HIS A 16 -14.38 4.10 46.06
N LYS A 17 -14.22 3.24 45.04
CA LYS A 17 -13.30 2.10 45.12
C LYS A 17 -11.85 2.59 45.24
N LYS A 18 -11.02 1.79 45.91
CA LYS A 18 -9.59 2.07 46.07
C LYS A 18 -8.95 2.38 44.71
N PRO A 19 -8.21 3.50 44.57
CA PRO A 19 -7.53 3.85 43.33
C PRO A 19 -6.59 2.73 42.89
N VAL A 20 -6.67 2.37 41.60
CA VAL A 20 -5.76 1.39 40.98
C VAL A 20 -4.34 1.93 40.92
N THR A 21 -3.36 1.07 41.22
CA THR A 21 -1.95 1.48 41.28
C THR A 21 -1.22 1.22 39.97
N ARG A 22 -0.07 1.87 39.74
CA ARG A 22 0.80 1.67 38.57
C ARG A 22 1.16 0.19 38.33
N ARG A 23 1.22 -0.62 39.38
CA ARG A 23 1.52 -2.06 39.32
C ARG A 23 0.33 -2.87 38.83
N ASP A 24 -0.89 -2.44 39.14
CA ASP A 24 -2.14 -3.01 38.59
C ASP A 24 -2.30 -2.67 37.09
N PHE A 25 -1.81 -1.50 36.66
CA PHE A 25 -1.73 -1.14 35.24
C PHE A 25 -0.67 -1.93 34.46
N LEU A 26 0.43 -2.34 35.11
CA LEU A 26 1.44 -3.22 34.51
C LEU A 26 0.93 -4.65 34.37
N SER A 27 0.23 -5.18 35.39
CA SER A 27 -0.36 -6.53 35.32
C SER A 27 -1.59 -6.61 34.41
N ALA A 28 -2.30 -5.51 34.20
CA ALA A 28 -3.38 -5.40 33.20
C ALA A 28 -2.88 -5.09 31.77
N GLY A 29 -1.56 -4.95 31.55
CA GLY A 29 -0.98 -4.72 30.22
C GLY A 29 -1.19 -3.32 29.63
N ILE A 30 -1.55 -2.33 30.45
CA ILE A 30 -1.91 -0.95 30.01
C ILE A 30 -0.67 -0.03 29.90
N ILE A 31 0.46 -0.34 30.53
CA ILE A 31 1.69 0.47 30.40
C ILE A 31 2.53 0.13 29.14
N PRO A 32 2.55 -1.12 28.63
CA PRO A 32 2.98 -1.38 27.26
C PRO A 32 2.20 -0.57 26.20
N PHE A 33 0.97 -0.12 26.53
CA PHE A 33 0.18 0.79 25.70
C PHE A 33 0.73 2.22 25.69
N ALA A 34 1.27 2.79 26.76
CA ALA A 34 1.90 4.13 26.66
C ALA A 34 3.25 4.12 25.90
N ALA A 35 3.95 2.98 25.88
CA ALA A 35 5.19 2.82 25.12
C ALA A 35 4.98 2.48 23.63
N ASN A 36 3.80 1.94 23.26
CA ASN A 36 3.43 1.63 21.88
C ASN A 36 2.34 2.53 21.29
N VAL A 37 1.66 3.34 22.10
CA VAL A 37 0.83 4.47 21.65
C VAL A 37 1.76 5.67 21.50
N PHE A 38 2.60 5.59 20.49
CA PHE A 38 2.65 6.75 19.62
C PHE A 38 1.24 6.84 19.04
N VAL A 39 0.45 7.84 19.47
CA VAL A 39 -0.78 8.20 18.78
C VAL A 39 -0.40 8.27 17.29
N PRO A 40 -0.90 7.35 16.46
CA PRO A 40 -0.36 7.25 15.13
C PRO A 40 -0.73 8.52 14.37
N ASN A 41 0.28 9.14 13.76
CA ASN A 41 0.20 10.45 13.11
C ASN A 41 -0.86 10.55 11.99
N TRP A 42 -1.52 9.44 11.63
CA TRP A 42 -2.64 9.44 10.69
C TRP A 42 -3.90 10.11 11.27
N VAL A 43 -4.13 10.04 12.60
CA VAL A 43 -5.28 10.74 13.22
C VAL A 43 -5.05 12.25 13.23
N SER A 44 -3.82 12.71 13.50
CA SER A 44 -3.45 14.12 13.35
C SER A 44 -3.52 14.59 11.89
N LEU A 45 -3.30 13.69 10.92
CA LEU A 45 -3.44 13.97 9.50
C LEU A 45 -4.92 14.00 9.05
N MET A 46 -5.78 13.19 9.68
CA MET A 46 -7.24 13.24 9.48
C MET A 46 -7.88 14.49 10.08
N LEU A 47 -7.29 15.05 11.12
CA LEU A 47 -7.85 16.17 11.91
C LEU A 47 -7.12 17.50 11.67
N GLY A 48 -6.47 17.67 10.51
CA GLY A 48 -5.49 18.73 10.25
C GLY A 48 -5.83 20.08 10.88
N ASN A 49 -4.94 20.58 11.76
CA ASN A 49 -4.76 21.88 12.45
C ASN A 49 -5.85 22.98 12.52
N ASN A 50 -7.06 22.79 12.04
CA ASN A 50 -8.15 23.74 12.19
C ASN A 50 -9.22 23.10 13.07
N ALA A 51 -9.42 23.71 14.23
CA ALA A 51 -10.51 23.43 15.15
C ALA A 51 -11.86 23.85 14.54
N GLN A 52 -12.28 23.14 13.50
CA GLN A 52 -13.65 23.08 13.03
C GLN A 52 -14.19 21.70 13.40
N ALA A 53 -15.45 21.66 13.83
CA ALA A 53 -16.12 20.49 14.42
C ALA A 53 -15.67 19.17 13.79
N ALA A 54 -15.34 18.19 14.63
CA ALA A 54 -14.80 16.90 14.24
C ALA A 54 -15.80 16.08 13.41
N ASP A 55 -15.93 16.40 12.13
CA ASP A 55 -16.38 15.46 11.12
C ASP A 55 -15.25 14.45 10.97
N CYS A 56 -15.38 13.25 11.58
CA CYS A 56 -14.47 12.14 11.25
C CYS A 56 -14.60 11.95 9.72
N PRO A 57 -13.54 12.19 8.91
CA PRO A 57 -13.69 12.22 7.47
C PRO A 57 -14.22 10.87 6.99
N VAL A 58 -15.41 10.91 6.37
CA VAL A 58 -16.02 9.76 5.71
C VAL A 58 -15.01 9.29 4.65
N PRO A 59 -14.67 7.98 4.57
CA PRO A 59 -13.79 7.49 3.53
C PRO A 59 -14.32 7.94 2.17
N ALA A 60 -13.58 8.81 1.48
CA ALA A 60 -13.92 9.14 0.12
C ALA A 60 -13.85 7.83 -0.69
N SER A 61 -14.82 7.59 -1.57
CA SER A 61 -14.83 6.42 -2.46
C SER A 61 -13.74 6.60 -3.52
N LEU A 62 -12.50 6.50 -3.08
CA LEU A 62 -11.29 6.61 -3.88
C LEU A 62 -10.85 5.22 -4.33
N ILE A 63 -10.20 5.16 -5.48
CA ILE A 63 -9.67 3.91 -6.04
C ILE A 63 -8.62 3.34 -5.07
N PRO A 64 -8.76 2.08 -4.61
CA PRO A 64 -7.74 1.41 -3.80
C PRO A 64 -6.38 1.39 -4.52
N MET A 65 -5.31 1.62 -3.77
CA MET A 65 -3.94 1.63 -4.26
C MET A 65 -3.13 0.53 -3.57
N VAL A 66 -2.46 -0.29 -4.38
CA VAL A 66 -1.53 -1.32 -3.92
C VAL A 66 -0.17 -1.11 -4.58
N THR A 67 0.90 -1.12 -3.81
CA THR A 67 2.27 -1.17 -4.35
C THR A 67 2.86 -2.55 -4.14
N VAL A 68 3.44 -3.13 -5.19
CA VAL A 68 4.14 -4.41 -5.17
C VAL A 68 5.62 -4.14 -5.36
N SER A 69 6.43 -4.46 -4.35
CA SER A 69 7.89 -4.36 -4.42
C SER A 69 8.49 -5.73 -4.69
N LEU A 70 9.30 -5.82 -5.75
CA LEU A 70 10.07 -7.02 -6.09
C LEU A 70 11.38 -7.09 -5.29
N SER A 71 11.89 -5.95 -4.81
CA SER A 71 13.06 -5.84 -3.92
C SER A 71 14.29 -6.60 -4.44
N GLY A 72 14.60 -6.38 -5.72
CA GLY A 72 15.79 -6.82 -6.45
C GLY A 72 15.74 -6.32 -7.89
N GLY A 73 16.80 -6.59 -8.67
CA GLY A 73 16.94 -6.24 -10.08
C GLY A 73 16.03 -7.05 -11.01
N ALA A 74 14.71 -6.86 -10.93
CA ALA A 74 13.77 -7.61 -11.76
C ALA A 74 13.88 -7.25 -13.26
N ALA A 75 13.65 -8.25 -14.13
CA ALA A 75 13.70 -8.12 -15.58
C ALA A 75 12.43 -7.47 -16.18
N MET A 76 11.92 -6.43 -15.54
CA MET A 76 10.70 -5.74 -15.97
C MET A 76 10.85 -5.21 -17.41
N ALA A 77 11.99 -4.57 -17.73
CA ALA A 77 12.25 -4.07 -19.09
C ALA A 77 12.45 -5.18 -20.16
N ALA A 78 12.56 -6.45 -19.73
CA ALA A 78 12.57 -7.62 -20.62
C ALA A 78 11.17 -8.26 -20.79
N ASN A 79 10.17 -7.82 -20.01
CA ASN A 79 8.81 -8.32 -20.09
C ASN A 79 7.92 -7.33 -20.85
N TYR A 80 7.85 -6.10 -20.35
CA TYR A 80 7.32 -4.96 -21.10
C TYR A 80 8.45 -4.40 -21.97
N VAL A 81 8.21 -4.22 -23.26
CA VAL A 81 9.27 -3.81 -24.20
C VAL A 81 9.28 -2.27 -24.29
N PRO A 82 10.22 -1.57 -23.61
CA PRO A 82 10.25 -0.12 -23.65
C PRO A 82 10.62 0.37 -25.05
N GLN A 83 10.05 1.51 -25.44
CA GLN A 83 10.20 2.11 -26.76
C GLN A 83 10.89 3.47 -26.68
N ASN A 84 11.36 3.96 -27.84
CA ASN A 84 11.92 5.30 -27.96
C ASN A 84 10.83 6.40 -27.89
N ALA A 85 11.25 7.66 -28.01
CA ALA A 85 10.35 8.81 -27.98
C ALA A 85 9.26 8.79 -29.08
N ALA A 86 9.55 8.17 -30.23
CA ALA A 86 8.61 8.00 -31.34
C ALA A 86 7.73 6.75 -31.21
N ARG A 87 7.74 6.08 -30.04
CA ARG A 87 7.03 4.81 -29.78
C ARG A 87 7.39 3.71 -30.78
N GLN A 88 8.64 3.71 -31.22
CA GLN A 88 9.23 2.66 -32.03
C GLN A 88 10.20 1.81 -31.19
N PRO A 89 10.46 0.56 -31.59
CA PRO A 89 11.56 -0.22 -31.01
C PRO A 89 12.87 0.57 -31.01
N ILE A 90 13.67 0.45 -29.94
CA ILE A 90 15.04 1.01 -29.91
C ILE A 90 15.97 0.19 -30.83
N ALA A 91 17.19 0.70 -31.10
CA ALA A 91 18.12 0.08 -32.04
C ALA A 91 18.42 -1.41 -31.76
N THR A 92 18.48 -1.81 -30.49
CA THR A 92 18.67 -3.20 -30.06
C THR A 92 18.23 -3.36 -28.60
N TYR A 93 17.86 -4.58 -28.19
CA TYR A 93 17.49 -4.94 -26.81
C TYR A 93 18.46 -5.99 -26.22
N SER A 94 19.67 -6.08 -26.77
CA SER A 94 20.63 -7.14 -26.46
C SER A 94 21.05 -7.19 -25.00
N LYS A 95 21.13 -6.02 -24.34
CA LYS A 95 21.43 -5.89 -22.91
C LYS A 95 20.19 -6.05 -22.03
N LEU A 96 18.99 -6.05 -22.63
CA LEU A 96 17.72 -6.38 -21.96
C LEU A 96 17.40 -7.88 -22.06
N GLY A 97 18.29 -8.67 -22.65
CA GLY A 97 18.09 -10.09 -22.88
C GLY A 97 17.05 -10.41 -23.96
N LEU A 98 16.64 -9.44 -24.79
CA LEU A 98 15.63 -9.67 -25.84
C LEU A 98 16.20 -9.77 -27.25
N GLY A 99 17.52 -9.74 -27.40
CA GLY A 99 18.19 -9.76 -28.70
C GLY A 99 18.12 -8.42 -29.43
N ASN A 100 18.03 -8.44 -30.76
CA ASN A 100 17.88 -7.23 -31.58
C ASN A 100 16.51 -6.53 -31.44
N ASN A 101 16.32 -5.49 -32.26
CA ASN A 101 15.08 -4.71 -32.37
C ASN A 101 13.88 -5.47 -32.97
N GLN A 102 14.02 -6.74 -33.36
CA GLN A 102 12.93 -7.58 -33.88
C GLN A 102 12.29 -8.46 -32.79
N VAL A 103 12.18 -7.93 -31.58
CA VAL A 103 11.50 -8.62 -30.47
C VAL A 103 10.05 -8.92 -30.89
N PRO A 104 9.58 -10.18 -30.81
CA PRO A 104 8.17 -10.48 -31.03
C PRO A 104 7.33 -9.69 -30.03
N ILE A 105 6.29 -9.00 -30.49
CA ILE A 105 5.42 -8.19 -29.62
C ILE A 105 4.05 -8.85 -29.48
N GLU A 106 3.65 -9.10 -28.24
CA GLU A 106 2.26 -9.37 -27.88
C GLU A 106 1.60 -8.10 -27.34
N ARG A 107 0.43 -7.74 -27.87
CA ARG A 107 -0.33 -6.57 -27.40
C ARG A 107 -1.28 -6.98 -26.28
N ALA A 108 -1.09 -6.40 -25.10
CA ALA A 108 -1.93 -6.65 -23.92
C ALA A 108 -2.41 -5.33 -23.27
N PHE A 109 -3.42 -5.42 -22.39
CA PHE A 109 -3.97 -4.29 -21.62
C PHE A 109 -4.33 -3.06 -22.48
N GLY A 110 -4.79 -3.33 -23.70
CA GLY A 110 -4.92 -2.31 -24.75
C GLY A 110 -3.97 -2.68 -25.87
N ASN A 111 -3.10 -1.74 -26.20
CA ASN A 111 -2.06 -1.89 -27.21
C ASN A 111 -0.65 -1.83 -26.60
N SER A 112 -0.51 -2.14 -25.30
CA SER A 112 0.80 -2.13 -24.63
C SER A 112 1.71 -3.20 -25.24
N PRO A 113 2.96 -2.88 -25.61
CA PRO A 113 3.91 -3.85 -26.15
C PRO A 113 4.56 -4.71 -25.07
N TRP A 114 4.27 -6.01 -25.07
CA TRP A 114 4.95 -7.01 -24.23
C TRP A 114 5.76 -7.97 -25.09
N ALA A 115 6.80 -8.57 -24.54
CA ALA A 115 7.59 -9.58 -25.25
C ALA A 115 6.72 -10.84 -25.51
N GLY A 116 6.47 -11.10 -26.78
CA GLY A 116 5.58 -12.16 -27.27
C GLY A 116 6.22 -13.54 -27.30
N ASN A 117 5.51 -14.51 -27.87
CA ASN A 117 5.93 -15.92 -27.96
C ASN A 117 6.32 -16.55 -26.62
N GLY A 118 5.71 -16.11 -25.52
CA GLY A 118 5.99 -16.61 -24.18
C GLY A 118 7.33 -16.16 -23.59
N ILE A 119 7.99 -15.17 -24.19
CA ILE A 119 9.21 -14.54 -23.66
C ILE A 119 8.88 -13.75 -22.39
N SER A 120 7.78 -12.98 -22.39
CA SER A 120 7.33 -12.30 -21.17
C SER A 120 6.70 -13.31 -20.20
N LYS A 121 7.49 -13.76 -19.22
CA LYS A 121 6.99 -14.59 -18.12
C LYS A 121 6.10 -13.85 -17.16
N PHE A 122 6.32 -12.55 -16.98
CA PHE A 122 5.41 -11.70 -16.20
C PHE A 122 4.02 -11.66 -16.81
N LEU A 123 3.89 -11.45 -18.13
CA LEU A 123 2.59 -11.48 -18.81
C LEU A 123 1.96 -12.89 -18.76
N ALA A 124 2.77 -13.94 -18.95
CA ALA A 124 2.30 -15.32 -18.79
C ALA A 124 1.75 -15.57 -17.37
N GLY A 125 2.40 -15.00 -16.35
CA GLY A 125 1.95 -15.07 -14.96
C GLY A 125 0.62 -14.35 -14.76
N ILE A 126 0.47 -13.14 -15.31
CA ILE A 126 -0.81 -12.41 -15.21
C ILE A 126 -1.94 -13.24 -15.83
N LYS A 127 -1.71 -13.87 -16.98
CA LYS A 127 -2.69 -14.75 -17.63
C LYS A 127 -3.01 -16.01 -16.81
N ALA A 128 -2.09 -16.47 -15.97
CA ALA A 128 -2.33 -17.58 -15.05
C ALA A 128 -3.14 -17.14 -13.81
N GLY A 129 -2.93 -15.90 -13.34
CA GLY A 129 -3.62 -15.34 -12.16
C GLY A 129 -4.96 -14.64 -12.45
N ALA A 130 -5.18 -14.17 -13.68
CA ALA A 130 -6.37 -13.44 -14.10
C ALA A 130 -6.98 -14.01 -15.39
N ASN A 131 -8.32 -14.01 -15.45
CA ASN A 131 -9.03 -14.40 -16.66
C ASN A 131 -8.95 -13.30 -17.74
N ALA A 132 -9.23 -13.69 -18.99
CA ALA A 132 -9.17 -12.79 -20.14
C ALA A 132 -10.11 -11.57 -20.01
N THR A 133 -11.28 -11.74 -19.39
CA THR A 133 -12.26 -10.67 -19.16
C THR A 133 -11.74 -9.61 -18.19
N THR A 134 -11.04 -10.04 -17.13
CA THR A 134 -10.37 -9.15 -16.17
C THR A 134 -9.28 -8.37 -16.89
N MET A 135 -8.41 -9.05 -17.64
CA MET A 135 -7.35 -8.40 -18.41
C MET A 135 -7.89 -7.40 -19.43
N ALA A 136 -9.01 -7.71 -20.09
CA ALA A 136 -9.67 -6.83 -21.06
C ALA A 136 -10.21 -5.54 -20.43
N LYS A 137 -10.40 -5.52 -19.10
CA LYS A 137 -10.83 -4.36 -18.29
C LYS A 137 -9.69 -3.67 -17.55
N THR A 138 -8.45 -4.08 -17.78
CA THR A 138 -7.26 -3.50 -17.17
C THR A 138 -6.49 -2.64 -18.17
N ALA A 139 -6.18 -1.42 -17.79
CA ALA A 139 -5.23 -0.54 -18.47
C ALA A 139 -3.82 -0.71 -17.87
N PHE A 140 -2.80 -0.37 -18.67
CA PHE A 140 -1.39 -0.47 -18.27
C PHE A 140 -0.60 0.75 -18.72
N ILE A 141 0.31 1.21 -17.87
CA ILE A 141 1.30 2.26 -18.18
C ILE A 141 2.67 1.81 -17.63
N GLY A 142 3.69 1.77 -18.48
CA GLY A 142 5.08 1.57 -18.10
C GLY A 142 5.80 2.90 -17.89
N PHE A 143 6.58 3.04 -16.82
CA PHE A 143 7.36 4.23 -16.51
C PHE A 143 8.84 3.92 -16.71
N CYS A 144 9.48 4.52 -17.72
CA CYS A 144 10.91 4.44 -17.91
C CYS A 144 11.61 5.25 -16.82
N VAL A 145 12.48 4.58 -16.05
CA VAL A 145 13.16 5.19 -14.90
C VAL A 145 14.46 4.45 -14.58
N ASP A 146 15.47 5.22 -14.21
CA ASP A 146 16.65 4.71 -13.54
C ASP A 146 16.44 4.73 -12.02
N SER A 147 16.69 3.59 -11.39
CA SER A 147 16.70 3.44 -9.94
C SER A 147 18.07 2.96 -9.47
N GLN A 148 18.37 3.15 -8.19
CA GLN A 148 19.57 2.57 -7.58
C GLN A 148 19.38 1.05 -7.43
N ASN A 149 20.48 0.31 -7.33
CA ASN A 149 20.48 -1.12 -7.07
C ASN A 149 20.74 -1.38 -5.58
N ASP A 150 20.29 -2.53 -5.08
CA ASP A 150 20.56 -3.02 -3.72
C ASP A 150 20.26 -2.01 -2.61
N THR A 151 19.19 -1.24 -2.76
CA THR A 151 18.86 -0.17 -1.83
C THR A 151 17.38 -0.02 -1.54
N ASN A 152 17.10 0.27 -0.27
CA ASN A 152 15.77 0.67 0.17
C ASN A 152 15.53 2.18 0.03
N GLN A 153 16.45 2.93 -0.60
CA GLN A 153 16.38 4.39 -0.74
C GLN A 153 15.65 4.85 -2.01
N ASN A 154 15.28 3.92 -2.90
CA ASN A 154 14.47 4.22 -4.06
C ASN A 154 13.09 4.74 -3.63
N LYS A 155 12.77 5.98 -4.02
CA LYS A 155 11.60 6.74 -3.54
C LYS A 155 10.30 6.44 -4.32
N PHE A 156 9.97 5.17 -4.47
CA PHE A 156 8.80 4.74 -5.25
C PHE A 156 7.47 4.76 -4.50
N ASP A 157 7.48 4.82 -3.17
CA ASP A 157 6.25 4.67 -2.38
C ASP A 157 5.26 5.83 -2.57
N VAL A 158 4.03 5.49 -2.95
CA VAL A 158 2.91 6.43 -3.11
C VAL A 158 1.95 6.45 -1.92
N SER A 159 2.11 5.54 -0.95
CA SER A 159 1.16 5.34 0.13
C SER A 159 0.92 6.62 0.95
N GLY A 160 1.96 7.43 1.18
CA GLY A 160 1.83 8.69 1.89
C GLY A 160 1.05 9.76 1.11
N ALA A 161 1.19 9.79 -0.21
CA ALA A 161 0.46 10.74 -1.06
C ALA A 161 -1.04 10.43 -1.11
N VAL A 162 -1.39 9.16 -1.35
CA VAL A 162 -2.79 8.73 -1.40
C VAL A 162 -3.49 8.86 -0.04
N THR A 163 -2.78 8.61 1.07
CA THR A 163 -3.33 8.82 2.42
C THR A 163 -3.56 10.30 2.71
N LYS A 164 -2.64 11.20 2.34
CA LYS A 164 -2.85 12.66 2.44
C LYS A 164 -3.99 13.15 1.56
N ALA A 165 -4.25 12.48 0.43
CA ALA A 165 -5.37 12.76 -0.46
C ALA A 165 -6.72 12.26 0.09
N GLY A 166 -6.71 11.45 1.16
CA GLY A 166 -7.93 10.97 1.83
C GLY A 166 -8.21 9.48 1.64
N LEU A 167 -7.33 8.70 1.00
CA LEU A 167 -7.44 7.23 0.96
C LEU A 167 -7.03 6.67 2.33
N VAL A 168 -8.01 6.52 3.22
CA VAL A 168 -7.81 5.98 4.57
C VAL A 168 -8.83 4.89 4.86
N GLY A 169 -8.35 3.78 5.44
CA GLY A 169 -9.20 2.65 5.80
C GLY A 169 -10.21 3.00 6.88
N ALA A 170 -11.35 2.31 6.85
CA ALA A 170 -12.36 2.42 7.88
C ALA A 170 -11.81 2.00 9.25
N ASN A 171 -11.08 0.88 9.28
CA ASN A 171 -10.74 0.14 10.51
C ASN A 171 -9.25 -0.17 10.67
N ILE A 172 -8.52 -0.26 9.56
CA ILE A 172 -7.11 -0.65 9.50
C ILE A 172 -6.33 0.50 8.85
N PRO A 173 -5.15 0.88 9.36
CA PRO A 173 -4.28 1.85 8.68
C PRO A 173 -3.75 1.28 7.37
N ASN A 174 -2.84 2.01 6.71
CA ASN A 174 -2.06 1.42 5.61
C ASN A 174 -1.36 0.15 6.08
N MET A 175 -1.22 -0.83 5.20
CA MET A 175 -0.59 -2.11 5.54
C MET A 175 0.70 -2.31 4.78
N GLY A 176 1.64 -3.04 5.39
CA GLY A 176 2.77 -3.62 4.69
C GLY A 176 3.25 -4.90 5.33
N ASN A 177 4.09 -5.67 4.66
CA ASN A 177 4.60 -6.94 5.18
C ASN A 177 6.07 -6.86 5.64
N ARG A 178 6.67 -5.67 5.63
CA ARG A 178 8.02 -5.42 6.16
C ARG A 178 8.00 -4.37 7.26
N ASN A 179 8.96 -4.50 8.16
CA ASN A 179 9.14 -3.55 9.26
C ASN A 179 9.97 -2.33 8.81
N THR A 180 9.40 -1.53 7.90
CA THR A 180 10.00 -0.28 7.39
C THR A 180 8.97 0.85 7.47
N ARG A 181 9.39 2.09 7.20
CA ARG A 181 8.48 3.25 7.21
C ARG A 181 7.31 3.13 6.23
N THR A 182 7.54 2.50 5.08
CA THR A 182 6.56 2.31 4.00
C THR A 182 5.92 0.93 4.04
N GLY A 183 6.48 -0.01 4.81
CA GLY A 183 5.98 -1.39 4.86
C GLY A 183 6.55 -2.31 3.76
N MET A 184 7.50 -1.81 2.95
CA MET A 184 8.25 -2.53 1.91
C MET A 184 9.71 -2.01 1.80
N ASN A 185 10.56 -2.62 0.97
CA ASN A 185 11.95 -2.22 0.71
C ASN A 185 12.08 -1.02 -0.25
N GLN A 186 11.30 0.03 -0.01
CA GLN A 186 11.32 1.27 -0.80
C GLN A 186 11.16 2.46 0.13
N ALA A 187 11.80 3.58 -0.20
CA ALA A 187 11.66 4.82 0.54
C ALA A 187 10.33 5.49 0.20
N ALA A 188 9.90 6.37 1.12
CA ALA A 188 8.79 7.26 0.86
C ALA A 188 9.08 8.08 -0.40
N GLY A 189 8.08 8.23 -1.27
CA GLY A 189 8.11 9.24 -2.32
C GLY A 189 8.09 10.65 -1.73
N PHE A 190 7.47 11.56 -2.46
CA PHE A 190 7.41 12.98 -2.07
C PHE A 190 6.52 13.28 -0.86
N ALA A 191 5.74 12.30 -0.39
CA ALA A 191 4.91 12.41 0.79
C ALA A 191 5.20 11.24 1.74
N PRO A 192 5.70 11.51 2.96
CA PRO A 192 5.95 10.45 3.94
C PRO A 192 4.62 9.84 4.44
N PRO A 193 4.47 8.51 4.44
CA PRO A 193 3.28 7.87 4.98
C PRO A 193 3.27 7.85 6.51
N PRO A 194 2.08 7.76 7.12
CA PRO A 194 1.95 7.29 8.50
C PRO A 194 2.51 5.87 8.63
N ALA A 195 2.93 5.49 9.84
CA ALA A 195 3.44 4.14 10.09
C ALA A 195 2.38 3.08 9.69
N PRO A 196 2.74 2.12 8.82
CA PRO A 196 1.81 1.07 8.40
C PRO A 196 1.67 0.01 9.49
N LEU A 197 0.56 -0.72 9.45
CA LEU A 197 0.44 -1.99 10.15
C LEU A 197 1.35 -3.01 9.44
N VAL A 198 2.33 -3.54 10.18
CA VAL A 198 3.22 -4.60 9.68
C VAL A 198 2.55 -5.96 9.85
N VAL A 199 2.04 -6.51 8.74
CA VAL A 199 1.34 -7.79 8.70
C VAL A 199 2.35 -8.90 8.38
N LYS A 200 2.75 -9.67 9.39
CA LYS A 200 3.66 -10.83 9.21
C LYS A 200 2.94 -12.15 8.97
N ASN A 201 1.67 -12.21 9.36
CA ASN A 201 0.78 -13.37 9.25
C ASN A 201 -0.66 -12.91 9.50
N TYR A 202 -1.63 -13.78 9.23
CA TYR A 202 -3.04 -13.46 9.44
C TYR A 202 -3.37 -13.12 10.91
N SER A 203 -2.70 -13.77 11.88
CA SER A 203 -2.89 -13.47 13.30
C SER A 203 -2.49 -12.04 13.66
N SER A 204 -1.45 -11.48 13.01
CA SER A 204 -1.01 -10.10 13.23
C SER A 204 -2.09 -9.10 12.80
N LEU A 205 -2.78 -9.39 11.69
CA LEU A 205 -3.94 -8.63 11.23
C LEU A 205 -5.08 -8.71 12.25
N LEU A 206 -5.45 -9.93 12.67
CA LEU A 206 -6.50 -10.14 13.66
C LEU A 206 -6.22 -9.46 15.00
N THR A 207 -4.96 -9.44 15.45
CA THR A 207 -4.62 -8.84 16.74
C THR A 207 -4.63 -7.32 16.64
N SER A 208 -4.22 -6.75 15.50
CA SER A 208 -4.31 -5.30 15.26
C SER A 208 -5.75 -4.77 15.34
N ILE A 209 -6.70 -5.59 14.91
CA ILE A 209 -8.15 -5.34 14.96
C ILE A 209 -8.66 -5.71 16.36
N GLY A 210 -8.15 -6.79 16.94
CA GLY A 210 -8.52 -7.38 18.22
C GLY A 210 -8.02 -6.64 19.47
N TYR A 211 -7.13 -5.65 19.37
CA TYR A 211 -6.83 -4.77 20.51
C TYR A 211 -7.93 -3.73 20.78
N SER A 212 -8.79 -3.46 19.79
CA SER A 212 -10.12 -2.88 20.07
C SER A 212 -10.98 -3.86 20.89
N ALA A 213 -10.84 -5.17 20.63
CA ALA A 213 -11.54 -6.24 21.34
C ALA A 213 -10.97 -6.53 22.73
N SER A 214 -9.69 -6.26 22.99
CA SER A 214 -9.09 -6.33 24.33
C SER A 214 -9.54 -5.17 25.21
N ILE A 215 -9.79 -3.98 24.66
CA ILE A 215 -10.59 -2.94 25.37
C ILE A 215 -12.03 -3.42 25.55
N GLY A 216 -12.53 -4.19 24.58
CA GLY A 216 -13.80 -4.91 24.61
C GLY A 216 -13.94 -5.92 25.76
N THR A 217 -12.88 -6.60 26.16
CA THR A 217 -12.87 -7.66 27.20
C THR A 217 -12.24 -7.22 28.52
N ALA A 218 -11.36 -6.22 28.52
CA ALA A 218 -10.78 -5.64 29.75
C ALA A 218 -11.79 -4.74 30.50
N LEU A 219 -12.79 -4.20 29.80
CA LEU A 219 -13.85 -3.38 30.38
C LEU A 219 -15.22 -4.04 30.09
N ASN A 220 -15.97 -4.36 31.15
CA ASN A 220 -17.34 -4.81 31.00
C ASN A 220 -18.26 -3.68 30.49
N ALA A 221 -19.46 -4.03 30.02
CA ALA A 221 -20.40 -3.06 29.43
C ALA A 221 -20.71 -1.87 30.36
N SER A 222 -20.70 -2.07 31.68
CA SER A 222 -20.89 -1.02 32.67
C SER A 222 -19.69 -0.08 32.78
N GLN A 223 -18.46 -0.60 32.68
CA GLN A 223 -17.24 0.19 32.68
C GLN A 223 -17.09 1.02 31.40
N LYS A 224 -17.51 0.49 30.25
CA LYS A 224 -17.59 1.23 28.98
C LYS A 224 -18.61 2.37 29.06
N ASN A 225 -19.82 2.08 29.54
CA ASN A 225 -20.84 3.10 29.76
C ASN A 225 -20.41 4.13 30.81
N SER A 226 -19.62 3.74 31.80
CA SER A 226 -19.07 4.65 32.82
C SER A 226 -17.96 5.54 32.27
N LEU A 227 -17.11 5.03 31.37
CA LEU A 227 -16.09 5.82 30.69
C LEU A 227 -16.72 6.82 29.72
N VAL A 228 -17.72 6.39 28.94
CA VAL A 228 -18.49 7.26 28.05
C VAL A 228 -19.30 8.29 28.85
N LYS A 229 -19.93 7.89 29.96
CA LYS A 229 -20.61 8.82 30.89
C LYS A 229 -19.64 9.76 31.60
N LEU A 230 -18.44 9.31 31.94
CA LEU A 230 -17.40 10.17 32.50
C LEU A 230 -17.06 11.25 31.48
N MET A 231 -16.84 10.88 30.22
CA MET A 231 -16.52 11.79 29.12
C MET A 231 -17.68 12.74 28.77
N SER A 232 -18.93 12.29 28.85
CA SER A 232 -20.12 13.13 28.60
C SER A 232 -20.46 14.05 29.77
N ASN A 233 -20.03 13.72 30.99
CA ASN A 233 -20.25 14.53 32.20
C ASN A 233 -19.03 15.39 32.57
N LEU A 234 -17.97 15.39 31.76
CA LEU A 234 -16.88 16.35 31.91
C LEU A 234 -17.41 17.75 31.63
N THR A 235 -17.29 18.63 32.63
CA THR A 235 -17.62 20.04 32.43
C THR A 235 -16.58 20.70 31.52
N GLU A 236 -16.92 21.84 30.92
CA GLU A 236 -15.98 22.59 30.08
C GLU A 236 -14.66 22.90 30.79
N SER A 237 -14.68 23.16 32.11
CA SER A 237 -13.48 23.46 32.89
C SER A 237 -12.57 22.25 33.06
N GLN A 238 -13.12 21.05 33.22
CA GLN A 238 -12.37 19.80 33.29
C GLN A 238 -11.83 19.39 31.91
N THR A 239 -12.60 19.65 30.86
CA THR A 239 -12.18 19.46 29.46
C THR A 239 -11.00 20.37 29.10
N ARG A 240 -11.05 21.65 29.50
CA ARG A 240 -9.94 22.61 29.32
C ARG A 240 -8.68 22.18 30.06
N LYS A 241 -8.82 21.57 31.25
CA LYS A 241 -7.68 21.08 32.05
C LYS A 241 -7.01 19.84 31.46
N ILE A 242 -7.76 19.01 30.75
CA ILE A 242 -7.22 17.89 29.96
C ILE A 242 -6.56 18.42 28.69
N ALA A 243 -7.18 19.38 27.99
CA ALA A 243 -6.63 20.02 26.79
C ALA A 243 -5.36 20.86 27.07
N SER A 244 -5.17 21.34 28.30
CA SER A 244 -3.95 22.04 28.73
C SER A 244 -2.78 21.12 29.08
N LEU A 245 -2.99 19.80 29.10
CA LEU A 245 -1.90 18.82 29.09
C LEU A 245 -1.49 18.63 27.63
N ASP A 246 -0.19 18.68 27.36
CA ASP A 246 0.36 18.59 26.00
C ASP A 246 -0.23 17.39 25.24
N GLY A 247 -0.97 17.66 24.14
CA GLY A 247 -1.71 16.64 23.35
C GLY A 247 -3.15 16.33 23.78
N GLY A 248 -3.71 16.98 24.79
CA GLY A 248 -5.02 16.63 25.36
C GLY A 248 -6.25 16.91 24.49
N SER A 249 -6.20 17.91 23.61
CA SER A 249 -7.27 18.13 22.62
C SER A 249 -7.30 17.01 21.56
N THR A 250 -6.13 16.55 21.13
CA THR A 250 -5.94 15.45 20.20
C THR A 250 -6.38 14.12 20.80
N VAL A 251 -6.07 13.87 22.08
CA VAL A 251 -6.45 12.64 22.79
C VAL A 251 -7.97 12.48 22.89
N LYS A 252 -8.73 13.55 23.13
CA LYS A 252 -10.20 13.51 23.21
C LYS A 252 -10.83 13.13 21.86
N THR A 253 -10.43 13.79 20.77
CA THR A 253 -10.96 13.52 19.43
C THR A 253 -10.50 12.16 18.87
N VAL A 254 -9.27 11.74 19.18
CA VAL A 254 -8.76 10.39 18.87
C VAL A 254 -9.59 9.33 19.59
N LEU A 255 -9.92 9.54 20.87
CA LEU A 255 -10.73 8.59 21.65
C LEU A 255 -12.20 8.56 21.21
N ASP A 256 -12.76 9.68 20.74
CA ASP A 256 -14.12 9.75 20.21
C ASP A 256 -14.24 9.07 18.83
N CYS A 257 -13.35 9.39 17.86
CA CYS A 257 -13.36 8.71 16.54
C CYS A 257 -12.87 7.24 16.63
N ALA A 258 -11.88 6.91 17.47
CA ALA A 258 -11.45 5.52 17.68
C ALA A 258 -12.45 4.72 18.53
N GLY A 259 -13.14 5.36 19.48
CA GLY A 259 -14.18 4.76 20.29
C GLY A 259 -15.38 4.32 19.46
N ILE A 260 -15.89 5.18 18.58
CA ILE A 260 -17.02 4.88 17.68
C ILE A 260 -16.64 3.79 16.65
N LYS A 261 -15.49 3.91 15.99
CA LYS A 261 -15.01 2.91 15.01
C LYS A 261 -14.68 1.55 15.62
N ASN A 262 -14.22 1.53 16.88
CA ASN A 262 -13.99 0.27 17.60
C ASN A 262 -15.30 -0.45 17.95
N VAL A 263 -16.42 0.24 18.17
CA VAL A 263 -17.69 -0.44 18.50
C VAL A 263 -18.25 -1.19 17.28
N ASP A 264 -18.12 -0.64 16.08
CA ASP A 264 -18.63 -1.25 14.83
C ASP A 264 -17.84 -2.50 14.42
N VAL A 265 -16.51 -2.47 14.55
CA VAL A 265 -15.62 -3.64 14.29
C VAL A 265 -15.89 -4.78 15.26
N LEU A 266 -16.17 -4.45 16.53
CA LEU A 266 -16.48 -5.44 17.56
C LEU A 266 -17.88 -6.03 17.42
N ALA A 267 -18.83 -5.24 16.93
CA ALA A 267 -20.17 -5.71 16.61
C ALA A 267 -20.20 -6.62 15.37
N ALA A 268 -19.33 -6.36 14.38
CA ALA A 268 -19.31 -7.10 13.11
C ALA A 268 -18.44 -8.38 13.14
N GLY A 269 -17.46 -8.46 14.06
CA GLY A 269 -16.64 -9.64 14.28
C GLY A 269 -15.47 -9.81 13.29
N ALA A 270 -14.55 -10.74 13.62
CA ALA A 270 -13.35 -11.04 12.83
C ALA A 270 -13.63 -11.53 11.39
N SER A 271 -14.88 -11.88 11.08
CA SER A 271 -15.32 -12.32 9.75
C SER A 271 -15.25 -11.22 8.69
N VAL A 272 -15.42 -9.94 9.06
CA VAL A 272 -15.45 -8.81 8.10
C VAL A 272 -14.12 -8.62 7.38
N VAL A 273 -13.02 -8.98 8.04
CA VAL A 273 -11.65 -8.79 7.55
C VAL A 273 -11.00 -10.06 7.04
N ASP A 274 -11.69 -11.20 7.20
CA ASP A 274 -11.21 -12.51 6.81
C ASP A 274 -11.55 -12.79 5.34
N PRO A 275 -10.57 -12.89 4.43
CA PRO A 275 -10.85 -13.20 3.03
C PRO A 275 -11.47 -14.59 2.84
N ARG A 276 -11.30 -15.52 3.80
CA ARG A 276 -11.88 -16.87 3.75
C ARG A 276 -13.40 -16.87 3.90
N SER A 277 -13.97 -15.78 4.41
CA SER A 277 -15.43 -15.60 4.50
C SER A 277 -16.08 -15.36 3.13
N ASN A 278 -15.31 -14.94 2.12
CA ASN A 278 -15.77 -14.72 0.77
C ASN A 278 -15.24 -15.83 -0.15
N THR A 279 -16.06 -16.85 -0.42
CA THR A 279 -15.65 -18.03 -1.20
C THR A 279 -15.11 -17.67 -2.58
N THR A 280 -15.71 -16.71 -3.28
CA THR A 280 -15.27 -16.33 -4.63
C THR A 280 -13.89 -15.66 -4.61
N PHE A 281 -13.63 -14.80 -3.62
CA PHE A 281 -12.30 -14.23 -3.40
C PHE A 281 -11.30 -15.29 -2.96
N ALA A 282 -11.67 -16.12 -1.98
CA ALA A 282 -10.82 -17.17 -1.42
C ALA A 282 -10.33 -18.16 -2.51
N ASN A 283 -11.20 -18.48 -3.47
CA ASN A 283 -10.86 -19.33 -4.62
C ASN A 283 -9.75 -18.75 -5.51
N VAL A 284 -9.66 -17.42 -5.66
CA VAL A 284 -8.58 -16.78 -6.45
C VAL A 284 -7.20 -17.05 -5.85
N TRP A 285 -7.13 -17.10 -4.53
CA TRP A 285 -5.91 -17.30 -3.75
C TRP A 285 -5.69 -18.77 -3.36
N GLY A 286 -6.61 -19.68 -3.69
CA GLY A 286 -6.55 -21.09 -3.29
C GLY A 286 -6.60 -21.29 -1.77
N ILE A 287 -7.23 -20.37 -1.03
CA ILE A 287 -7.35 -20.42 0.42
C ILE A 287 -8.73 -20.93 0.84
N ASN A 288 -8.83 -21.54 2.02
CA ASN A 288 -10.08 -22.03 2.61
C ASN A 288 -10.03 -21.90 4.14
N ALA A 289 -11.10 -22.31 4.82
CA ALA A 289 -11.22 -22.23 6.28
C ALA A 289 -10.06 -22.90 7.06
N ASN A 290 -9.43 -23.93 6.47
CA ASN A 290 -8.33 -24.69 7.09
C ASN A 290 -6.94 -24.14 6.72
N THR A 291 -6.85 -23.12 5.86
CA THR A 291 -5.56 -22.51 5.51
C THR A 291 -4.91 -21.92 6.77
N ALA A 292 -3.68 -22.35 7.05
CA ALA A 292 -2.93 -21.93 8.22
C ALA A 292 -2.69 -20.41 8.22
N ASN A 293 -2.70 -19.79 9.41
CA ASN A 293 -2.50 -18.34 9.57
C ASN A 293 -1.13 -17.85 9.09
N THR A 294 -0.14 -18.73 8.97
CA THR A 294 1.22 -18.46 8.46
C THR A 294 1.32 -18.60 6.94
N ASN A 295 0.26 -19.03 6.25
CA ASN A 295 0.28 -19.21 4.80
C ASN A 295 0.39 -17.85 4.09
N ARG A 296 1.31 -17.76 3.12
CA ARG A 296 1.58 -16.55 2.35
C ARG A 296 0.37 -16.07 1.54
N GLU A 297 -0.38 -16.98 0.93
CA GLU A 297 -1.57 -16.65 0.12
C GLU A 297 -2.66 -16.05 0.99
N LEU A 298 -2.83 -16.59 2.21
CA LEU A 298 -3.75 -16.00 3.19
C LEU A 298 -3.27 -14.61 3.64
N LEU A 299 -1.96 -14.40 3.82
CA LEU A 299 -1.40 -13.10 4.16
C LEU A 299 -1.68 -12.04 3.07
N PHE A 300 -1.26 -12.31 1.83
CA PHE A 300 -1.41 -11.38 0.71
C PHE A 300 -2.88 -11.18 0.33
N GLY A 301 -3.66 -12.26 0.31
CA GLY A 301 -5.10 -12.21 0.12
C GLY A 301 -5.79 -11.37 1.18
N SER A 302 -5.40 -11.46 2.45
CA SER A 302 -5.99 -10.64 3.52
C SER A 302 -5.65 -9.16 3.37
N MET A 303 -4.40 -8.83 3.04
CA MET A 303 -3.98 -7.44 2.81
C MET A 303 -4.78 -6.83 1.64
N LEU A 304 -4.89 -7.56 0.53
CA LEU A 304 -5.64 -7.09 -0.62
C LEU A 304 -7.15 -6.98 -0.34
N TYR A 305 -7.75 -7.99 0.28
CA TYR A 305 -9.18 -8.04 0.60
C TYR A 305 -9.61 -6.81 1.42
N ASN A 306 -8.86 -6.51 2.48
CA ASN A 306 -9.14 -5.37 3.34
C ASN A 306 -8.93 -4.03 2.63
N THR A 307 -7.96 -3.95 1.72
CA THR A 307 -7.72 -2.75 0.89
C THR A 307 -8.85 -2.53 -0.10
N LEU A 308 -9.29 -3.57 -0.82
CA LEU A 308 -10.38 -3.50 -1.79
C LEU A 308 -11.74 -3.18 -1.16
N LEU A 309 -11.97 -3.63 0.07
CA LEU A 309 -13.19 -3.34 0.83
C LEU A 309 -13.14 -1.98 1.57
N GLY A 310 -12.04 -1.22 1.45
CA GLY A 310 -11.86 0.04 2.16
C GLY A 310 -11.76 -0.11 3.68
N GLN A 311 -11.52 -1.33 4.17
CA GLN A 311 -11.26 -1.62 5.58
C GLN A 311 -9.88 -1.09 5.97
N ALA A 312 -8.91 -1.28 5.07
CA ALA A 312 -7.55 -0.74 5.16
C ALA A 312 -7.35 0.44 4.19
N GLY A 313 -6.32 1.24 4.47
CA GLY A 313 -5.82 2.24 3.53
C GLY A 313 -5.07 1.59 2.35
N ALA A 314 -3.99 2.22 1.88
CA ALA A 314 -3.13 1.62 0.86
C ALA A 314 -2.38 0.39 1.42
N ALA A 315 -2.07 -0.57 0.55
CA ALA A 315 -1.27 -1.73 0.91
C ALA A 315 0.03 -1.81 0.10
N ASN A 316 1.14 -2.04 0.81
CA ASN A 316 2.46 -2.24 0.22
C ASN A 316 2.90 -3.69 0.44
N ILE A 317 2.96 -4.47 -0.63
CA ILE A 317 3.28 -5.90 -0.60
C ILE A 317 4.68 -6.10 -1.16
N GLU A 318 5.61 -6.55 -0.33
CA GLU A 318 6.91 -7.01 -0.79
C GLU A 318 6.88 -8.50 -1.12
N LEU A 319 7.17 -8.84 -2.37
CA LEU A 319 7.35 -10.23 -2.79
C LEU A 319 8.76 -10.72 -2.44
N GLY A 320 9.79 -9.89 -2.69
CA GLY A 320 11.19 -10.16 -2.37
C GLY A 320 11.83 -11.31 -3.17
N GLY A 321 13.16 -11.26 -3.32
CA GLY A 321 13.95 -12.34 -3.94
C GLY A 321 13.95 -12.33 -5.47
N TYR A 322 13.84 -11.14 -6.07
CA TYR A 322 13.90 -10.90 -7.51
C TYR A 322 15.28 -10.38 -7.92
N ASP A 323 16.30 -11.05 -7.42
CA ASP A 323 17.70 -10.77 -7.71
C ASP A 323 18.25 -11.91 -8.58
N TYR A 324 18.76 -11.56 -9.78
CA TYR A 324 19.05 -12.49 -10.86
C TYR A 324 20.56 -12.54 -11.12
N HIS A 325 21.25 -13.44 -10.43
CA HIS A 325 22.71 -13.54 -10.44
C HIS A 325 23.26 -14.93 -10.76
N ASP A 326 22.44 -15.82 -11.34
CA ASP A 326 22.87 -17.20 -11.62
C ASP A 326 23.40 -17.43 -13.03
N GLY A 327 23.54 -16.37 -13.85
CA GLY A 327 24.02 -16.46 -15.22
C GLY A 327 23.02 -17.11 -16.19
N THR A 328 21.84 -17.49 -15.71
CA THR A 328 20.80 -18.15 -16.51
C THR A 328 19.56 -17.28 -16.60
N ARG A 329 18.67 -17.63 -17.52
CA ARG A 329 17.35 -17.00 -17.59
C ARG A 329 16.32 -17.72 -16.74
N THR A 330 16.53 -19.00 -16.43
CA THR A 330 15.53 -19.91 -15.86
C THR A 330 14.98 -19.45 -14.51
N SER A 331 15.84 -19.05 -13.57
CA SER A 331 15.40 -18.59 -12.26
C SER A 331 14.67 -17.26 -12.34
N GLY A 332 15.21 -16.29 -13.08
CA GLY A 332 14.60 -14.99 -13.30
C GLY A 332 13.23 -15.10 -13.99
N ASP A 333 13.13 -15.92 -15.03
CA ASP A 333 11.88 -16.24 -15.73
C ASP A 333 10.84 -16.85 -14.77
N ARG A 334 11.27 -17.75 -13.88
CA ARG A 334 10.38 -18.35 -12.88
C ARG A 334 9.89 -17.31 -11.87
N ARG A 335 10.76 -16.40 -11.44
CA ARG A 335 10.42 -15.29 -10.52
C ARG A 335 9.47 -14.31 -11.19
N ASP A 336 9.76 -13.87 -12.41
CA ASP A 336 8.87 -13.01 -13.19
C ASP A 336 7.48 -13.64 -13.38
N LEU A 337 7.42 -14.96 -13.63
CA LEU A 337 6.16 -15.71 -13.68
C LEU A 337 5.40 -15.65 -12.35
N ASP A 338 6.10 -15.80 -11.22
CA ASP A 338 5.50 -15.70 -9.89
C ASP A 338 4.96 -14.28 -9.62
N ALA A 339 5.73 -13.22 -9.89
CA ALA A 339 5.25 -11.84 -9.74
C ALA A 339 4.05 -11.54 -10.64
N GLY A 340 4.10 -11.97 -11.89
CA GLY A 340 2.99 -11.86 -12.82
C GLY A 340 1.74 -12.57 -12.28
N THR A 341 1.90 -13.77 -11.71
CA THR A 341 0.80 -14.54 -11.12
C THR A 341 0.17 -13.80 -9.94
N GLU A 342 0.98 -13.21 -9.07
CA GLU A 342 0.51 -12.42 -7.92
C GLU A 342 -0.28 -11.19 -8.38
N VAL A 343 0.27 -10.41 -9.34
CA VAL A 343 -0.45 -9.26 -9.92
C VAL A 343 -1.74 -9.70 -10.61
N GLY A 344 -1.72 -10.82 -11.34
CA GLY A 344 -2.91 -11.43 -11.94
C GLY A 344 -3.98 -11.76 -10.89
N ARG A 345 -3.60 -12.43 -9.80
CA ARG A 345 -4.52 -12.71 -8.68
C ARG A 345 -5.08 -11.43 -8.06
N MET A 346 -4.28 -10.38 -7.94
CA MET A 346 -4.75 -9.09 -7.42
C MET A 346 -5.82 -8.45 -8.33
N LEU A 347 -5.58 -8.45 -9.65
CA LEU A 347 -6.56 -7.97 -10.64
C LEU A 347 -7.84 -8.83 -10.63
N GLN A 348 -7.70 -10.16 -10.58
CA GLN A 348 -8.82 -11.08 -10.54
C GLN A 348 -9.64 -10.92 -9.25
N SER A 349 -8.97 -10.64 -8.13
CA SER A 349 -9.61 -10.34 -6.85
C SER A 349 -10.47 -9.07 -6.91
N ALA A 350 -9.96 -8.01 -7.55
CA ALA A 350 -10.73 -6.80 -7.80
C ALA A 350 -11.96 -7.06 -8.69
N ALA A 351 -11.79 -7.91 -9.71
CA ALA A 351 -12.87 -8.31 -10.61
C ALA A 351 -13.98 -9.10 -9.90
N VAL A 352 -13.64 -10.10 -9.08
CA VAL A 352 -14.65 -10.90 -8.37
C VAL A 352 -15.39 -10.11 -7.28
N LEU A 353 -14.76 -9.07 -6.72
CA LEU A 353 -15.40 -8.15 -5.78
C LEU A 353 -16.12 -6.97 -6.46
N GLY A 354 -15.99 -6.82 -7.79
CA GLY A 354 -16.56 -5.71 -8.53
C GLY A 354 -16.03 -4.34 -8.08
N LYS A 355 -14.74 -4.25 -7.71
CA LYS A 355 -14.08 -3.03 -7.23
C LYS A 355 -13.00 -2.57 -8.20
N PRO A 356 -12.80 -1.26 -8.40
CA PRO A 356 -11.62 -0.77 -9.11
C PRO A 356 -10.36 -1.02 -8.28
N LEU A 357 -9.20 -1.07 -8.95
CA LEU A 357 -7.91 -1.25 -8.29
C LEU A 357 -6.79 -0.64 -9.14
N MET A 358 -5.89 0.12 -8.50
CA MET A 358 -4.59 0.46 -9.07
C MET A 358 -3.48 -0.32 -8.39
N ILE A 359 -2.58 -0.89 -9.20
CA ILE A 359 -1.41 -1.63 -8.75
C ILE A 359 -0.17 -0.98 -9.34
N MET A 360 0.72 -0.50 -8.49
CA MET A 360 2.06 -0.08 -8.88
C MET A 360 3.02 -1.24 -8.64
N VAL A 361 3.84 -1.62 -9.62
CA VAL A 361 4.88 -2.64 -9.46
C VAL A 361 6.24 -1.99 -9.64
N VAL A 362 7.15 -2.22 -8.69
CA VAL A 362 8.48 -1.64 -8.67
C VAL A 362 9.55 -2.66 -8.30
N SER A 363 10.75 -2.41 -8.78
CA SER A 363 11.96 -3.16 -8.49
C SER A 363 12.99 -2.29 -7.76
N ASP A 364 14.07 -2.92 -7.32
CA ASP A 364 15.22 -2.26 -6.72
C ASP A 364 16.36 -2.34 -7.73
N GLY A 365 16.35 -1.40 -8.68
CA GLY A 365 17.17 -1.52 -9.88
C GLY A 365 16.49 -2.36 -10.97
N SER A 366 17.30 -2.85 -11.88
CA SER A 366 16.95 -3.77 -12.94
C SER A 366 18.15 -4.68 -13.23
N VAL A 367 18.07 -5.48 -14.28
CA VAL A 367 19.05 -6.49 -14.64
C VAL A 367 19.49 -6.30 -16.08
N TYR A 368 20.72 -6.71 -16.37
CA TYR A 368 21.24 -6.78 -17.73
C TYR A 368 21.70 -8.19 -18.10
N SER A 369 21.71 -8.44 -19.40
CA SER A 369 22.40 -9.57 -20.02
C SER A 369 23.67 -9.09 -20.72
N ASP A 370 24.65 -9.97 -20.87
CA ASP A 370 25.70 -9.75 -21.85
C ASP A 370 25.08 -9.54 -23.23
N ALA A 371 25.65 -8.62 -24.01
CA ALA A 371 25.09 -8.27 -25.31
C ALA A 371 25.03 -9.50 -26.21
N SER A 372 23.80 -9.94 -26.50
CA SER A 372 23.52 -11.12 -27.30
C SER A 372 22.36 -10.85 -28.25
N GLU A 373 22.36 -11.55 -29.38
CA GLU A 373 21.23 -11.60 -30.31
C GLU A 373 20.17 -12.63 -29.88
N ALA A 374 20.50 -13.47 -28.89
CA ALA A 374 19.59 -14.43 -28.29
C ALA A 374 18.48 -13.71 -27.51
N ARG A 375 17.25 -14.22 -27.63
CA ARG A 375 16.04 -13.63 -27.02
C ARG A 375 15.72 -14.20 -25.64
N ASP A 376 16.62 -15.06 -25.17
CA ASP A 376 16.61 -15.80 -23.92
C ASP A 376 17.97 -15.70 -23.21
N ALA A 377 18.75 -14.65 -23.49
CA ALA A 377 20.05 -14.45 -22.86
C ALA A 377 19.91 -14.44 -21.33
N GLY A 378 20.89 -15.05 -20.66
CA GLY A 378 20.95 -15.14 -19.20
C GLY A 378 21.24 -13.79 -18.55
N TRP A 379 20.94 -13.70 -17.26
CA TRP A 379 21.17 -12.50 -16.47
C TRP A 379 22.61 -12.43 -15.99
N ALA A 380 23.32 -11.36 -16.34
CA ALA A 380 24.73 -11.16 -16.05
C ALA A 380 24.96 -10.34 -14.77
N GLY A 381 24.03 -9.46 -14.42
CA GLY A 381 24.09 -8.68 -13.19
C GLY A 381 23.10 -7.52 -13.17
N ASP A 382 23.23 -6.67 -12.15
CA ASP A 382 22.32 -5.55 -11.96
C ASP A 382 22.68 -4.32 -12.78
N ARG A 383 21.66 -3.49 -13.02
CA ARG A 383 21.80 -2.16 -13.61
C ARG A 383 20.68 -1.24 -13.14
N GLY A 384 20.95 0.06 -13.11
CA GLY A 384 19.94 1.02 -12.69
C GLY A 384 18.81 1.23 -13.70
N HIS A 385 19.02 0.92 -14.98
CA HIS A 385 18.08 1.24 -16.05
C HIS A 385 16.87 0.29 -16.10
N GLY A 386 15.72 0.75 -15.65
CA GLY A 386 14.54 -0.10 -15.48
C GLY A 386 13.23 0.53 -15.97
N VAL A 387 12.15 -0.14 -15.58
CA VAL A 387 10.79 0.33 -15.76
C VAL A 387 9.97 0.02 -14.51
N ALA A 388 9.09 0.92 -14.10
CA ALA A 388 8.03 0.64 -13.13
C ALA A 388 6.70 0.43 -13.86
N TYR A 389 5.77 -0.33 -13.28
CA TYR A 389 4.46 -0.58 -13.89
C TYR A 389 3.34 0.06 -13.09
N LEU A 390 2.31 0.51 -13.81
CA LEU A 390 1.01 0.86 -13.25
C LEU A 390 -0.07 0.09 -14.00
N PHE A 391 -0.80 -0.75 -13.27
CA PHE A 391 -2.03 -1.37 -13.75
C PHE A 391 -3.23 -0.65 -13.15
N TYR A 392 -4.25 -0.44 -13.96
CA TYR A 392 -5.53 0.11 -13.50
C TYR A 392 -6.68 -0.75 -14.01
N PHE A 393 -7.30 -1.50 -13.11
CA PHE A 393 -8.53 -2.26 -13.36
C PHE A 393 -9.75 -1.43 -12.97
N ASP A 394 -10.75 -1.39 -13.86
CA ASP A 394 -12.08 -0.88 -13.54
C ASP A 394 -13.17 -1.89 -13.97
N PRO A 395 -14.04 -2.34 -13.05
CA PRO A 395 -15.09 -3.31 -13.37
C PRO A 395 -16.07 -2.82 -14.43
N LYS A 396 -16.22 -1.50 -14.63
CA LYS A 396 -17.11 -0.89 -15.63
C LYS A 396 -16.57 -1.00 -17.06
N GLY A 397 -15.28 -1.21 -17.22
CA GLY A 397 -14.62 -1.24 -18.53
C GLY A 397 -13.19 -0.73 -18.41
N ARG A 398 -12.34 -1.10 -19.36
CA ARG A 398 -10.94 -0.67 -19.37
C ARG A 398 -10.85 0.86 -19.39
N PRO A 399 -10.14 1.47 -18.44
CA PRO A 399 -9.86 2.90 -18.45
C PRO A 399 -9.15 3.31 -19.75
N ALA A 400 -9.53 4.46 -20.31
CA ALA A 400 -8.85 4.99 -21.48
C ALA A 400 -7.48 5.54 -21.07
N VAL A 401 -6.46 5.21 -21.88
CA VAL A 401 -5.10 5.74 -21.72
C VAL A 401 -4.65 6.37 -23.03
N SER A 402 -4.01 7.53 -22.96
CA SER A 402 -3.46 8.24 -24.12
C SER A 402 -2.17 7.61 -24.64
N ASP A 403 -1.43 6.94 -23.77
CA ASP A 403 -0.19 6.24 -24.07
C ASP A 403 0.04 5.11 -23.06
N TYR A 404 0.82 4.11 -23.44
CA TYR A 404 1.19 2.97 -22.60
C TYR A 404 2.58 3.14 -21.97
N GLN A 405 3.27 4.24 -22.24
CA GLN A 405 4.59 4.56 -21.70
C GLN A 405 4.68 6.01 -21.21
N VAL A 406 5.37 6.20 -20.10
CA VAL A 406 5.85 7.49 -19.60
C VAL A 406 7.38 7.47 -19.69
N GLY A 407 7.95 8.49 -20.33
CA GLY A 407 9.36 8.50 -20.70
C GLY A 407 9.68 7.62 -21.90
N GLN A 408 10.98 7.38 -22.10
CA GLN A 408 11.52 6.67 -23.25
C GLN A 408 12.84 5.99 -22.91
N PHE A 409 13.19 4.96 -23.69
CA PHE A 409 14.54 4.42 -23.72
C PHE A 409 15.33 5.02 -24.89
N ASN A 410 16.63 5.18 -24.69
CA ASN A 410 17.59 5.58 -25.72
C ASN A 410 18.32 4.34 -26.32
N ASP A 411 19.13 4.56 -27.34
CA ASP A 411 19.84 3.48 -28.03
C ASP A 411 20.95 2.81 -27.19
N ASN A 412 21.31 3.39 -26.04
CA ASN A 412 22.14 2.72 -25.04
C ASN A 412 21.35 1.71 -24.19
N GLN A 413 20.08 1.48 -24.50
CA GLN A 413 19.17 0.57 -23.79
C GLN A 413 18.93 1.00 -22.33
N ALA A 414 18.98 2.31 -22.11
CA ALA A 414 18.81 3.00 -20.85
C ALA A 414 17.60 3.94 -20.91
N SER A 415 16.99 4.24 -19.77
CA SER A 415 15.97 5.29 -19.73
C SER A 415 16.61 6.65 -20.08
N ASP A 416 15.84 7.55 -20.67
CA ASP A 416 16.33 8.89 -21.00
C ASP A 416 16.34 9.79 -19.76
N PRO A 417 17.51 10.15 -19.21
CA PRO A 417 17.59 10.94 -17.99
C PRO A 417 17.10 12.39 -18.17
N LYS A 418 16.91 12.85 -19.41
CA LYS A 418 16.34 14.17 -19.70
C LYS A 418 14.82 14.21 -19.53
N PHE A 419 14.16 13.05 -19.56
CA PHE A 419 12.73 12.98 -19.31
C PHE A 419 12.44 13.13 -17.81
N VAL A 420 11.28 13.70 -17.48
CA VAL A 420 10.88 14.02 -16.09
C VAL A 420 11.05 12.86 -15.11
N THR A 421 10.62 11.66 -15.49
CA THR A 421 10.73 10.45 -14.64
C THR A 421 12.03 9.67 -14.85
N GLY A 422 12.84 10.05 -15.84
CA GLY A 422 13.91 9.21 -16.38
C GLY A 422 14.98 8.83 -15.37
N SER A 423 15.36 9.73 -14.45
CA SER A 423 16.43 9.44 -13.47
C SER A 423 15.99 9.62 -12.02
N ASN A 424 14.68 9.65 -11.76
CA ASN A 424 14.17 9.98 -10.44
C ASN A 424 12.93 9.15 -10.05
N PRO A 425 13.10 8.11 -9.21
CA PRO A 425 12.00 7.33 -8.65
C PRO A 425 10.92 8.16 -7.93
N GLU A 426 11.28 9.27 -7.31
CA GLU A 426 10.33 10.17 -6.62
C GLU A 426 9.36 10.83 -7.61
N LEU A 427 9.84 11.16 -8.82
CA LEU A 427 9.01 11.72 -9.89
C LEU A 427 8.14 10.66 -10.55
N VAL A 428 8.55 9.38 -10.54
CA VAL A 428 7.64 8.26 -10.88
C VAL A 428 6.51 8.16 -9.86
N ALA A 429 6.80 8.21 -8.55
CA ALA A 429 5.77 8.20 -7.51
C ALA A 429 4.79 9.38 -7.66
N ALA A 430 5.29 10.57 -7.99
CA ALA A 430 4.45 11.73 -8.31
C ALA A 430 3.59 11.52 -9.56
N ALA A 431 4.15 10.96 -10.62
CA ALA A 431 3.43 10.67 -11.85
C ALA A 431 2.34 9.61 -11.65
N VAL A 432 2.61 8.56 -10.88
CA VAL A 432 1.61 7.55 -10.51
C VAL A 432 0.50 8.18 -9.67
N PHE A 433 0.84 9.03 -8.69
CA PHE A 433 -0.16 9.76 -7.92
C PHE A 433 -1.01 10.69 -8.78
N ALA A 434 -0.43 11.39 -9.76
CA ALA A 434 -1.17 12.22 -10.71
C ALA A 434 -2.17 11.39 -11.55
N ASN A 435 -1.73 10.24 -12.07
CA ASN A 435 -2.63 9.32 -12.79
C ASN A 435 -3.75 8.77 -11.89
N TRP A 436 -3.46 8.51 -10.61
CA TRP A 436 -4.46 8.10 -9.63
C TRP A 436 -5.46 9.23 -9.33
N CYS A 437 -5.01 10.47 -9.15
CA CYS A 437 -5.88 11.63 -8.99
C CYS A 437 -6.78 11.83 -10.22
N GLN A 438 -6.22 11.70 -11.43
CA GLN A 438 -6.96 11.80 -12.69
C GLN A 438 -8.04 10.70 -12.80
N ALA A 439 -7.70 9.45 -12.48
CA ALA A 439 -8.66 8.35 -12.48
C ALA A 439 -9.81 8.52 -11.48
N ASN A 440 -9.52 9.14 -10.33
CA ASN A 440 -10.54 9.53 -9.35
C ASN A 440 -11.33 10.79 -9.77
N LYS A 441 -10.97 11.44 -10.89
CA LYS A 441 -11.51 12.73 -11.35
C LYS A 441 -11.36 13.84 -10.32
N ARG A 442 -10.23 13.83 -9.62
CA ARG A 442 -9.93 14.69 -8.46
C ARG A 442 -8.51 15.24 -8.53
N MET A 443 -8.21 15.97 -9.60
CA MET A 443 -6.90 16.65 -9.77
C MET A 443 -6.66 17.73 -8.71
N ASP A 444 -7.71 18.24 -8.06
CA ASP A 444 -7.59 19.09 -6.86
C ASP A 444 -6.82 18.40 -5.72
N LEU A 445 -6.86 17.06 -5.63
CA LEU A 445 -6.06 16.29 -4.67
C LEU A 445 -4.58 16.31 -5.03
N PHE A 446 -4.26 16.35 -6.33
CA PHE A 446 -2.87 16.53 -6.77
C PHE A 446 -2.37 17.90 -6.37
N ASP A 447 -3.12 18.97 -6.63
CA ASP A 447 -2.73 20.33 -6.25
C ASP A 447 -2.51 20.46 -4.73
N LYS A 448 -3.36 19.80 -3.93
CA LYS A 448 -3.27 19.79 -2.46
C LYS A 448 -2.02 19.07 -1.93
N VAL A 449 -1.64 17.94 -2.53
CA VAL A 449 -0.61 17.04 -1.96
C VAL A 449 0.72 17.13 -2.72
N GLY A 450 0.67 17.28 -4.04
CA GLY A 450 1.80 17.22 -4.97
C GLY A 450 1.97 18.46 -5.85
N GLY A 451 1.17 19.53 -5.72
CA GLY A 451 1.17 20.67 -6.66
C GLY A 451 2.50 21.43 -6.83
N ARG A 452 3.54 21.12 -6.05
CA ARG A 452 4.89 21.70 -6.18
C ARG A 452 5.94 20.74 -6.75
N ILE A 453 5.61 19.47 -6.96
CA ILE A 453 6.60 18.48 -7.41
C ILE A 453 6.70 18.35 -8.93
N LEU A 454 5.58 18.56 -9.62
CA LEU A 454 5.51 18.57 -11.08
C LEU A 454 4.81 19.85 -11.50
N ASP A 455 5.41 20.59 -12.44
CA ASP A 455 4.75 21.72 -13.06
C ASP A 455 3.67 21.26 -14.07
N THR A 456 2.86 22.21 -14.56
CA THR A 456 1.77 21.91 -15.51
C THR A 456 2.25 21.25 -16.81
N SER A 457 3.42 21.63 -17.31
CA SER A 457 4.00 21.07 -18.53
C SER A 457 4.49 19.64 -18.32
N GLN A 458 5.04 19.35 -17.14
CA GLN A 458 5.48 18.02 -16.74
C GLN A 458 4.28 17.11 -16.46
N LEU A 459 3.22 17.63 -15.84
CA LEU A 459 1.97 16.88 -15.61
C LEU A 459 1.35 16.39 -16.92
N ALA A 460 1.29 17.24 -17.93
CA ALA A 460 0.77 16.87 -19.25
C ALA A 460 1.58 15.73 -19.91
N GLN A 461 2.88 15.61 -19.58
CA GLN A 461 3.73 14.55 -20.12
C GLN A 461 3.54 13.20 -19.40
N VAL A 462 3.17 13.21 -18.12
CA VAL A 462 3.14 11.99 -17.29
C VAL A 462 1.74 11.45 -17.02
N ILE A 463 0.69 12.27 -17.10
CA ILE A 463 -0.70 11.81 -16.98
C ILE A 463 -1.10 11.12 -18.29
N LYS A 464 -1.40 9.82 -18.20
CA LYS A 464 -1.84 8.99 -19.34
C LYS A 464 -3.26 8.48 -19.18
N VAL A 465 -3.76 8.31 -17.96
CA VAL A 465 -5.18 8.00 -17.74
C VAL A 465 -6.04 9.20 -18.15
N ALA A 466 -7.13 8.95 -18.87
CA ALA A 466 -8.07 9.98 -19.32
C ALA A 466 -9.17 10.26 -18.29
#